data_AF-A0A9P6VUF9-F1
#
_entry.id   AF-A0A9P6VUF9-F1
#
_cell.length_a   1.000
_cell.length_b   1.000
_cell.length_c   1.000
_cell.angle_alpha   90.00
_cell.angle_beta   90.00
_cell.angle_gamma   90.00
#
_symmetry.space_group_name_H-M   'P 1'
#
loop_
_entity.id
_entity.type
_entity.pdbx_description
1 polymer ?
#
loop_
_entity_poly.entity_id
_entity_poly.type
_entity_poly.pdbx_seq_one_letter_code
_entity_poly.pdbx_strand_id
1 'polypeptide(L)'
;MSSSSPVNDSARKPSFVRMPDELLDKLFDHVFAGLQRKPLREIVPVYAPLSLVCKAWQRVAVPHAYINVILDVAKDSGAIACLDPVGGAGAHLLKLVKTIELSTSKPLLKGPVTGDEEAENAEEEEGEDSDATPARTAPLLHGPADDETSALPIVASLARVLANCPNLLHLTIDQHLESVSCKVTADQDPVVMWPKLTELRFNWRASFIDLLPVLARLSRLQTLTAIVLLLVTSDENNDPRGTMTQELVDKYLVQPLERLQSFGMRSFAEAPIGNKAVLQLISPHAPLQQVQWGGYIPPGMCKQLSYGTSEIKELTFTWMLPTLNLTNQLLPQLLELGRRPVKRLTLDIGPASDIPRTQFMPPITEILKKIPYGVRFSRATDMDSILTFMGFQQQFATGGADFAAIKARPTAEVTFNNKCEWGGSLDGKPLLQVGIFHVEKESDDDVVLRFFGRFGNPGIEGDVTEWMQLKVVSGGDDDGSE
;
A
#
# COMPACT_ATOMS: atom_id res chain seq x y z
N MET A 1 -53.35 -67.38 -33.01
CA MET A 1 -53.53 -66.37 -34.07
C MET A 1 -54.53 -65.36 -33.52
N SER A 2 -54.28 -64.08 -33.28
CA SER A 2 -53.20 -63.14 -33.62
C SER A 2 -53.10 -62.13 -32.45
N SER A 3 -51.95 -61.94 -31.81
CA SER A 3 -50.94 -60.90 -32.07
C SER A 3 -51.51 -59.48 -32.27
N SER A 4 -51.53 -58.70 -31.19
CA SER A 4 -51.53 -57.23 -31.24
C SER A 4 -50.36 -56.74 -30.39
N SER A 5 -49.32 -56.24 -31.07
CA SER A 5 -48.08 -55.72 -30.50
C SER A 5 -48.33 -54.53 -29.57
N PRO A 6 -47.54 -54.36 -28.48
CA PRO A 6 -47.55 -53.12 -27.74
C PRO A 6 -46.84 -52.03 -28.57
N VAL A 7 -47.48 -50.87 -28.66
CA VAL A 7 -46.91 -49.66 -29.24
C VAL A 7 -45.66 -49.32 -28.46
N ASN A 8 -44.52 -49.35 -29.15
CA ASN A 8 -43.24 -48.89 -28.64
C ASN A 8 -43.32 -47.36 -28.50
N ASP A 9 -43.73 -46.88 -27.33
CA ASP A 9 -43.48 -45.50 -26.91
C ASP A 9 -41.97 -45.35 -26.65
N SER A 10 -41.24 -45.19 -27.75
CA SER A 10 -39.92 -44.57 -27.77
C SER A 10 -40.07 -43.14 -27.29
N ALA A 11 -40.21 -42.96 -25.97
CA ALA A 11 -40.05 -41.69 -25.31
C ALA A 11 -38.66 -41.16 -25.67
N ARG A 12 -38.60 -40.23 -26.63
CA ARG A 12 -37.43 -39.42 -26.89
C ARG A 12 -37.06 -38.81 -25.54
N LYS A 13 -35.97 -39.31 -24.94
CA LYS A 13 -35.32 -38.62 -23.82
C LYS A 13 -35.15 -37.17 -24.30
N PRO A 14 -35.67 -36.16 -23.59
CA PRO A 14 -35.35 -34.78 -23.92
C PRO A 14 -33.83 -34.68 -23.95
N SER A 15 -33.28 -34.34 -25.11
CA SER A 15 -31.87 -34.01 -25.23
C SER A 15 -31.71 -32.68 -24.52
N PHE A 16 -31.49 -32.73 -23.20
CA PHE A 16 -31.03 -31.59 -22.45
C PHE A 16 -29.65 -31.25 -23.01
N VAL A 17 -29.62 -30.26 -23.91
CA VAL A 17 -28.37 -29.70 -24.40
C VAL A 17 -27.69 -29.09 -23.20
N ARG A 18 -26.59 -29.72 -22.76
CA ARG A 18 -25.75 -29.20 -21.69
C ARG A 18 -25.36 -27.78 -22.05
N MET A 19 -25.61 -26.83 -21.15
CA MET A 19 -25.13 -25.47 -21.32
C MET A 19 -23.61 -25.51 -21.50
N PRO A 20 -23.06 -24.91 -22.58
CA PRO A 20 -21.63 -24.81 -22.80
C PRO A 20 -20.93 -24.22 -21.58
N ASP A 21 -19.74 -24.72 -21.28
CA ASP A 21 -18.99 -24.31 -20.09
C ASP A 21 -18.67 -22.79 -20.16
N GLU A 22 -18.54 -22.20 -21.36
CA GLU A 22 -18.32 -20.77 -21.58
C GLU A 22 -19.53 -19.90 -21.19
N LEU A 23 -20.75 -20.41 -21.35
CA LEU A 23 -21.96 -19.70 -20.92
C LEU A 23 -22.16 -19.82 -19.41
N LEU A 24 -21.81 -20.96 -18.83
CA LEU A 24 -21.79 -21.15 -17.38
C LEU A 24 -20.74 -20.25 -16.72
N ASP A 25 -19.58 -20.08 -17.35
CA ASP A 25 -18.51 -19.21 -16.87
C ASP A 25 -19.00 -17.76 -16.79
N LYS A 26 -19.59 -17.23 -17.88
CA LYS A 26 -20.18 -15.88 -17.90
C LYS A 26 -21.31 -15.70 -16.90
N LEU A 27 -22.12 -16.74 -16.68
CA LEU A 27 -23.19 -16.70 -15.68
C LEU A 27 -22.60 -16.60 -14.26
N PHE A 28 -21.61 -17.42 -13.94
CA PHE A 28 -20.97 -17.38 -12.62
C PHE A 28 -20.13 -16.12 -12.43
N ASP A 29 -19.44 -15.62 -13.46
CA ASP A 29 -18.82 -14.30 -13.42
C ASP A 29 -19.81 -13.24 -12.95
N HIS A 30 -21.02 -13.23 -13.51
CA HIS A 30 -22.07 -12.29 -13.11
C HIS A 30 -22.58 -12.54 -11.68
N VAL A 31 -22.82 -13.80 -11.29
CA VAL A 31 -23.30 -14.17 -9.95
C VAL A 31 -22.29 -13.79 -8.87
N PHE A 32 -21.00 -14.05 -9.11
CA PHE A 32 -19.93 -13.81 -8.15
C PHE A 32 -19.34 -12.40 -8.24
N ALA A 33 -19.65 -11.59 -9.25
CA ALA A 33 -19.14 -10.22 -9.40
C ALA A 33 -19.31 -9.37 -8.14
N GLY A 34 -20.49 -9.42 -7.50
CA GLY A 34 -20.77 -8.70 -6.25
C GLY A 34 -20.15 -9.32 -4.99
N LEU A 35 -19.61 -10.54 -5.09
CA LEU A 35 -19.08 -11.33 -3.98
C LEU A 35 -17.55 -11.40 -3.96
N GLN A 36 -16.85 -10.92 -5.01
CA GLN A 36 -15.38 -11.01 -5.10
C GLN A 36 -14.63 -10.32 -3.96
N ARG A 37 -15.27 -9.36 -3.26
CA ARG A 37 -14.71 -8.65 -2.10
C ARG A 37 -15.37 -9.04 -0.78
N LYS A 38 -16.07 -10.19 -0.75
CA LYS A 38 -16.74 -10.69 0.45
C LYS A 38 -15.93 -11.80 1.12
N PRO A 39 -15.98 -11.92 2.45
CA PRO A 39 -15.39 -13.05 3.18
C PRO A 39 -15.89 -14.39 2.66
N LEU A 40 -15.06 -15.43 2.73
CA LEU A 40 -15.38 -16.76 2.23
C LEU A 40 -16.66 -17.33 2.88
N ARG A 41 -16.94 -16.99 4.15
CA ARG A 41 -18.18 -17.37 4.84
C ARG A 41 -19.46 -16.85 4.17
N GLU A 42 -19.40 -15.74 3.42
CA GLU A 42 -20.54 -15.18 2.67
C GLU A 42 -20.62 -15.77 1.26
N ILE A 43 -19.50 -16.20 0.69
CA ILE A 43 -19.42 -16.83 -0.63
C ILE A 43 -19.93 -18.27 -0.59
N VAL A 44 -19.54 -19.04 0.43
CA VAL A 44 -19.86 -20.47 0.55
C VAL A 44 -21.37 -20.76 0.52
N PRO A 45 -22.26 -20.00 1.20
CA PRO A 45 -23.71 -20.21 1.12
C PRO A 45 -24.30 -19.98 -0.28
N VAL A 46 -23.70 -19.12 -1.10
CA VAL A 46 -24.11 -18.89 -2.49
C VAL A 46 -23.59 -20.00 -3.40
N TYR A 47 -22.32 -20.38 -3.20
CA TYR A 47 -21.65 -21.43 -3.95
C TYR A 47 -22.25 -22.82 -3.71
N ALA A 48 -22.54 -23.19 -2.45
CA ALA A 48 -22.86 -24.56 -2.07
C ALA A 48 -24.10 -25.10 -2.83
N PRO A 49 -25.25 -24.39 -2.91
CA PRO A 49 -26.39 -24.84 -3.71
C PRO A 49 -26.06 -24.98 -5.20
N LEU A 50 -25.29 -24.04 -5.76
CA LEU A 50 -24.90 -24.06 -7.19
C LEU A 50 -24.02 -25.27 -7.52
N SER A 51 -23.15 -25.65 -6.58
CA SER A 51 -22.28 -26.83 -6.72
C SER A 51 -23.06 -28.15 -6.73
N LEU A 52 -24.26 -28.18 -6.15
CA LEU A 52 -25.10 -29.38 -6.06
C LEU A 52 -26.01 -29.59 -7.28
N VAL A 53 -26.13 -28.58 -8.16
CA VAL A 53 -27.01 -28.68 -9.34
C VAL A 53 -26.55 -29.81 -10.27
N CYS A 54 -25.28 -29.80 -10.67
CA CYS A 54 -24.66 -30.91 -11.40
C CYS A 54 -23.13 -30.77 -11.43
N LYS A 55 -22.43 -31.83 -11.85
CA LYS A 55 -20.96 -31.86 -11.98
C LYS A 55 -20.41 -30.76 -12.90
N ALA A 56 -21.14 -30.38 -13.95
CA ALA A 56 -20.71 -29.31 -14.85
C ALA A 56 -20.71 -27.95 -14.15
N TRP A 57 -21.78 -27.65 -13.39
CA TRP A 57 -21.88 -26.42 -12.61
C TRP A 57 -20.82 -26.38 -11.52
N GLN A 58 -20.64 -27.48 -10.79
CA GLN A 58 -19.59 -27.59 -9.77
C GLN A 58 -18.20 -27.26 -10.35
N ARG A 59 -17.86 -27.82 -11.52
CA ARG A 59 -16.56 -27.62 -12.15
C ARG A 59 -16.26 -26.14 -12.44
N VAL A 60 -17.27 -25.36 -12.82
CA VAL A 60 -17.10 -23.92 -13.15
C VAL A 60 -17.27 -23.04 -11.90
N ALA A 61 -18.23 -23.34 -11.02
CA ALA A 61 -18.50 -22.56 -9.82
C ALA A 61 -17.38 -22.64 -8.76
N VAL A 62 -16.71 -23.79 -8.63
CA VAL A 62 -15.65 -23.99 -7.62
C VAL A 62 -14.49 -22.99 -7.83
N PRO A 63 -13.88 -22.84 -9.02
CA PRO A 63 -12.88 -21.81 -9.27
C PRO A 63 -13.36 -20.40 -8.90
N HIS A 64 -14.58 -20.00 -9.27
CA HIS A 64 -15.13 -18.68 -8.95
C HIS A 64 -15.24 -18.42 -7.45
N ALA A 65 -15.60 -19.42 -6.66
CA ALA A 65 -15.75 -19.30 -5.22
C ALA A 65 -14.42 -19.26 -4.45
N TYR A 66 -13.36 -19.88 -4.98
CA TYR A 66 -12.10 -20.09 -4.24
C TYR A 66 -10.87 -19.41 -4.88
N ILE A 67 -11.02 -18.71 -6.01
CA ILE A 67 -9.91 -17.96 -6.64
C ILE A 67 -9.44 -16.79 -5.76
N ASN A 68 -10.39 -16.12 -5.10
CA ASN A 68 -10.15 -15.00 -4.18
C ASN A 68 -10.70 -15.39 -2.80
N VAL A 69 -9.80 -15.58 -1.84
CA VAL A 69 -10.16 -16.01 -0.48
C VAL A 69 -9.91 -14.87 0.49
N ILE A 70 -10.98 -14.36 1.09
CA ILE A 70 -10.92 -13.34 2.15
C ILE A 70 -11.34 -14.01 3.46
N LEU A 71 -10.50 -13.90 4.49
CA LEU A 71 -10.71 -14.51 5.80
C LEU A 71 -10.59 -13.46 6.91
N ASP A 72 -11.61 -13.36 7.75
CA ASP A 72 -11.57 -12.70 9.05
C ASP A 72 -11.25 -13.76 10.10
N VAL A 73 -10.00 -13.81 10.58
CA VAL A 73 -9.50 -14.88 11.45
C VAL A 73 -10.36 -15.06 12.71
N ALA A 74 -10.92 -13.98 13.24
CA ALA A 74 -11.79 -14.02 14.41
C ALA A 74 -13.18 -14.63 14.15
N LYS A 75 -13.66 -14.62 12.90
CA LYS A 75 -15.04 -15.06 12.54
C LYS A 75 -15.07 -16.31 11.67
N ASP A 76 -14.00 -16.59 10.94
CA ASP A 76 -13.96 -17.59 9.89
C ASP A 76 -13.22 -18.88 10.30
N SER A 77 -13.21 -19.21 11.60
CA SER A 77 -12.54 -20.40 12.14
C SER A 77 -12.97 -21.70 11.44
N GLY A 78 -14.26 -21.84 11.13
CA GLY A 78 -14.77 -23.00 10.39
C GLY A 78 -14.28 -23.06 8.94
N ALA A 79 -14.14 -21.91 8.26
CA ALA A 79 -13.59 -21.85 6.91
C ALA A 79 -12.08 -22.16 6.91
N ILE A 80 -11.35 -21.65 7.90
CA ILE A 80 -9.93 -21.93 8.12
C ILE A 80 -9.71 -23.42 8.37
N ALA A 81 -10.47 -24.04 9.28
CA ALA A 81 -10.40 -25.47 9.55
C ALA A 81 -10.77 -26.33 8.33
N CYS A 82 -11.73 -25.89 7.52
CA CYS A 82 -12.08 -26.56 6.27
C CYS A 82 -10.94 -26.52 5.25
N LEU A 83 -10.23 -25.39 5.15
CA LEU A 83 -9.11 -25.22 4.23
C LEU A 83 -7.80 -25.83 4.75
N ASP A 84 -7.70 -26.17 6.03
CA ASP A 84 -6.47 -26.70 6.63
C ASP A 84 -6.00 -27.99 5.92
N PRO A 85 -4.76 -28.02 5.40
CA PRO A 85 -4.19 -29.23 4.82
C PRO A 85 -4.20 -30.45 5.74
N VAL A 86 -4.23 -30.26 7.06
CA VAL A 86 -4.25 -31.34 8.05
C VAL A 86 -5.68 -31.66 8.45
N GLY A 87 -6.36 -32.40 7.57
CA GLY A 87 -7.68 -32.98 7.83
C GLY A 87 -8.88 -32.12 7.39
N GLY A 88 -8.64 -30.93 6.81
CA GLY A 88 -9.70 -30.10 6.25
C GLY A 88 -10.25 -30.65 4.93
N ALA A 89 -11.58 -30.72 4.82
CA ALA A 89 -12.26 -31.23 3.62
C ALA A 89 -11.98 -30.41 2.35
N GLY A 90 -11.67 -29.12 2.51
CA GLY A 90 -11.38 -28.16 1.46
C GLY A 90 -9.91 -28.03 1.09
N ALA A 91 -8.99 -28.81 1.68
CA ALA A 91 -7.54 -28.69 1.43
C ALA A 91 -7.16 -28.77 -0.07
N HIS A 92 -7.87 -29.57 -0.85
CA HIS A 92 -7.65 -29.71 -2.29
C HIS A 92 -7.95 -28.42 -3.09
N LEU A 93 -8.76 -27.51 -2.52
CA LEU A 93 -9.16 -26.25 -3.13
C LEU A 93 -8.04 -25.19 -3.06
N LEU A 94 -7.06 -25.34 -2.16
CA LEU A 94 -5.94 -24.41 -2.02
C LEU A 94 -5.13 -24.23 -3.31
N LYS A 95 -5.14 -25.24 -4.20
CA LYS A 95 -4.50 -25.18 -5.51
C LYS A 95 -5.19 -24.20 -6.47
N LEU A 96 -6.42 -23.79 -6.20
CA LEU A 96 -7.18 -22.85 -7.03
C LEU A 96 -7.00 -21.40 -6.59
N VAL A 97 -6.53 -21.19 -5.36
CA VAL A 97 -6.42 -19.87 -4.75
C VAL A 97 -5.32 -19.07 -5.44
N LYS A 98 -5.68 -17.87 -5.90
CA LYS A 98 -4.76 -16.88 -6.50
C LYS A 98 -4.60 -15.64 -5.63
N THR A 99 -5.62 -15.30 -4.85
CA THR A 99 -5.60 -14.14 -3.96
C THR A 99 -6.00 -14.57 -2.56
N ILE A 100 -5.22 -14.16 -1.56
CA ILE A 100 -5.59 -14.28 -0.14
C ILE A 100 -5.53 -12.91 0.52
N GLU A 101 -6.60 -12.58 1.26
CA GLU A 101 -6.65 -11.46 2.17
C GLU A 101 -6.99 -11.96 3.57
N LEU A 102 -6.05 -11.78 4.50
CA LEU A 102 -6.24 -12.10 5.91
C LEU A 102 -6.46 -10.81 6.69
N SER A 103 -7.54 -10.78 7.46
CA SER A 103 -7.88 -9.70 8.38
C SER A 103 -8.30 -10.29 9.72
N THR A 104 -8.36 -9.47 10.76
CA THR A 104 -8.99 -9.90 12.01
C THR A 104 -9.81 -8.76 12.59
N SER A 105 -11.11 -9.01 12.78
CA SER A 105 -12.01 -8.00 13.37
C SER A 105 -11.86 -7.86 14.88
N LYS A 106 -11.16 -8.79 15.53
CA LYS A 106 -10.83 -8.77 16.95
C LYS A 106 -9.38 -9.22 17.14
N PRO A 107 -8.65 -8.68 18.11
CA PRO A 107 -7.32 -9.19 18.43
C PRO A 107 -7.42 -10.66 18.86
N LEU A 108 -6.46 -11.48 18.44
CA LEU A 108 -6.46 -12.94 18.67
C LEU A 108 -6.25 -13.30 20.15
N LEU A 109 -5.61 -12.40 20.90
CA LEU A 109 -5.56 -12.42 22.36
C LEU A 109 -6.26 -11.15 22.88
N LYS A 110 -7.03 -11.26 23.95
CA LYS A 110 -7.34 -10.09 24.77
C LYS A 110 -6.02 -9.69 25.43
N GLY A 111 -5.48 -8.52 25.11
CA GLY A 111 -4.38 -7.96 25.89
C GLY A 111 -4.79 -7.85 27.37
N PRO A 112 -3.83 -7.77 28.30
CA PRO A 112 -4.17 -7.37 29.66
C PRO A 112 -4.97 -6.07 29.57
N VAL A 113 -6.11 -6.04 30.25
CA VAL A 113 -6.86 -4.81 30.46
C VAL A 113 -5.86 -3.85 31.10
N THR A 114 -5.35 -2.89 30.34
CA THR A 114 -4.77 -1.69 30.95
C THR A 114 -5.93 -1.06 31.70
N GLY A 115 -5.97 -1.34 33.00
CA GLY A 115 -7.03 -0.89 33.88
C GLY A 115 -7.04 0.62 33.88
N ASP A 116 -8.01 1.19 33.19
CA ASP A 116 -8.47 2.56 33.41
C ASP A 116 -9.99 2.70 33.18
N GLU A 117 -10.73 1.60 33.02
CA GLU A 117 -12.19 1.61 33.08
C GLU A 117 -12.67 0.40 33.88
N GLU A 118 -13.33 0.67 35.01
CA GLU A 118 -13.94 -0.26 35.99
C GLU A 118 -13.06 -0.76 37.15
N ALA A 119 -12.84 0.10 38.14
CA ALA A 119 -12.86 -0.28 39.57
C ALA A 119 -13.10 0.95 40.46
N GLU A 120 -14.34 1.43 40.52
CA GLU A 120 -14.82 2.09 41.75
C GLU A 120 -14.93 1.01 42.84
N ASN A 121 -14.43 1.34 44.03
CA ASN A 121 -14.54 0.61 45.31
C ASN A 121 -13.69 -0.66 45.50
N ALA A 122 -12.53 -0.50 46.14
CA ALA A 122 -12.24 -1.21 47.40
C ALA A 122 -11.12 -0.48 48.15
N GLU A 123 -11.27 -0.46 49.46
CA GLU A 123 -10.54 0.35 50.43
C GLU A 123 -9.12 -0.16 50.74
N GLU A 124 -8.34 0.79 51.27
CA GLU A 124 -7.09 0.72 52.03
C GLU A 124 -6.69 -0.65 52.63
N GLU A 125 -5.42 -1.02 52.46
CA GLU A 125 -4.58 -1.47 53.58
C GLU A 125 -3.08 -1.41 53.20
N GLU A 126 -2.29 -0.76 54.05
CA GLU A 126 -0.83 -0.69 54.01
C GLU A 126 -0.18 -2.00 54.47
N GLY A 127 1.01 -2.34 53.95
CA GLY A 127 1.79 -3.46 54.50
C GLY A 127 3.10 -3.80 53.78
N GLU A 128 4.18 -3.24 54.30
CA GLU A 128 5.53 -3.83 54.49
C GLU A 128 6.45 -4.29 53.33
N ASP A 129 7.65 -3.73 53.47
CA ASP A 129 9.00 -4.02 52.96
C ASP A 129 9.39 -5.51 52.85
N SER A 130 10.05 -5.89 51.75
CA SER A 130 10.92 -7.08 51.70
C SER A 130 11.97 -6.99 50.59
N ASP A 131 13.21 -7.06 51.05
CA ASP A 131 14.49 -7.08 50.36
C ASP A 131 14.70 -8.17 49.27
N ALA A 132 15.45 -7.78 48.23
CA ALA A 132 16.53 -8.48 47.52
C ALA A 132 16.31 -9.72 46.60
N THR A 133 16.45 -9.43 45.28
CA THR A 133 17.19 -10.16 44.18
C THR A 133 16.67 -11.52 43.63
N PRO A 134 16.94 -11.89 42.33
CA PRO A 134 18.14 -11.56 41.55
C PRO A 134 17.95 -10.98 40.15
N ALA A 135 19.03 -10.30 39.73
CA ALA A 135 19.36 -9.95 38.36
C ALA A 135 19.06 -11.10 37.38
N ARG A 136 18.07 -10.89 36.50
CA ARG A 136 17.92 -11.73 35.31
C ARG A 136 19.04 -11.41 34.33
N THR A 137 20.00 -12.33 34.34
CA THR A 137 20.94 -12.62 33.28
C THR A 137 20.19 -12.63 31.94
N ALA A 138 20.77 -11.95 30.95
CA ALA A 138 20.29 -11.95 29.58
C ALA A 138 20.15 -13.38 29.02
N PRO A 139 19.04 -13.68 28.32
CA PRO A 139 19.02 -14.70 27.29
C PRO A 139 19.11 -13.99 25.92
N LEU A 140 20.33 -13.92 25.41
CA LEU A 140 20.55 -13.98 23.97
C LEU A 140 20.15 -15.39 23.50
N LEU A 141 19.54 -15.48 22.32
CA LEU A 141 18.96 -16.66 21.65
C LEU A 141 17.49 -16.91 22.01
N HIS A 142 16.56 -16.40 21.19
CA HIS A 142 15.52 -17.16 20.47
C HIS A 142 14.68 -16.16 19.63
N GLY A 143 14.33 -16.55 18.40
CA GLY A 143 13.40 -15.78 17.55
C GLY A 143 11.95 -15.88 18.05
N PRO A 144 10.97 -15.23 17.40
CA PRO A 144 9.63 -14.94 17.94
C PRO A 144 8.67 -16.16 17.99
N ALA A 145 9.19 -17.37 18.18
CA ALA A 145 8.39 -18.58 18.31
C ALA A 145 7.70 -18.73 19.68
N ASP A 146 8.03 -17.89 20.66
CA ASP A 146 7.57 -17.98 22.05
C ASP A 146 6.53 -16.91 22.44
N ASP A 147 5.91 -16.24 21.47
CA ASP A 147 4.77 -15.35 21.75
C ASP A 147 3.48 -16.19 21.95
N GLU A 148 2.66 -15.86 22.96
CA GLU A 148 1.43 -16.62 23.27
C GLU A 148 0.49 -16.73 22.06
N THR A 149 0.53 -15.74 21.16
CA THR A 149 -0.23 -15.74 19.89
C THR A 149 0.28 -16.79 18.90
N SER A 150 1.60 -16.98 18.80
CA SER A 150 2.25 -17.91 17.87
C SER A 150 1.95 -19.38 18.20
N ALA A 151 1.63 -19.66 19.46
CA ALA A 151 1.22 -20.99 19.93
C ALA A 151 -0.24 -21.33 19.62
N LEU A 152 -1.06 -20.36 19.16
CA LEU A 152 -2.46 -20.60 18.90
C LEU A 152 -2.66 -21.58 17.73
N PRO A 153 -3.55 -22.59 17.87
CA PRO A 153 -3.81 -23.56 16.79
C PRO A 153 -4.28 -22.91 15.49
N ILE A 154 -4.99 -21.78 15.58
CA ILE A 154 -5.48 -21.04 14.42
C ILE A 154 -4.34 -20.40 13.61
N VAL A 155 -3.27 -19.93 14.28
CA VAL A 155 -2.08 -19.36 13.63
C VAL A 155 -1.33 -20.46 12.88
N ALA A 156 -1.15 -21.63 13.52
CA ALA A 156 -0.55 -22.80 12.85
C ALA A 156 -1.38 -23.26 11.64
N SER A 157 -2.71 -23.28 11.78
CA SER A 157 -3.64 -23.65 10.69
C SER A 157 -3.51 -22.68 9.51
N LEU A 158 -3.51 -21.37 9.76
CA LEU A 158 -3.34 -20.34 8.73
C LEU A 158 -1.97 -20.41 8.05
N ALA A 159 -0.89 -20.60 8.82
CA ALA A 159 0.45 -20.77 8.26
C ALA A 159 0.49 -21.98 7.30
N ARG A 160 -0.16 -23.10 7.65
CA ARG A 160 -0.27 -24.27 6.77
C ARG A 160 -1.12 -24.01 5.53
N VAL A 161 -2.25 -23.32 5.67
CA VAL A 161 -3.12 -22.91 4.56
C VAL A 161 -2.32 -22.07 3.56
N LEU A 162 -1.66 -21.00 4.05
CA LEU A 162 -0.80 -20.14 3.26
C LEU A 162 0.33 -20.92 2.58
N ALA A 163 0.93 -21.89 3.29
CA ALA A 163 1.99 -22.72 2.75
C ALA A 163 1.57 -23.65 1.61
N ASN A 164 0.27 -23.95 1.50
CA ASN A 164 -0.27 -24.88 0.51
C ASN A 164 -1.03 -24.18 -0.62
N CYS A 165 -0.75 -22.89 -0.86
CA CYS A 165 -1.31 -22.10 -1.95
C CYS A 165 -0.26 -21.84 -3.06
N PRO A 166 0.09 -22.83 -3.91
CA PRO A 166 1.19 -22.71 -4.88
C PRO A 166 0.91 -21.76 -6.05
N ASN A 167 -0.36 -21.40 -6.28
CA ASN A 167 -0.78 -20.51 -7.36
C ASN A 167 -1.09 -19.09 -6.86
N LEU A 168 -0.68 -18.75 -5.63
CA LEU A 168 -0.88 -17.44 -5.05
C LEU A 168 -0.13 -16.36 -5.86
N LEU A 169 -0.88 -15.34 -6.28
CA LEU A 169 -0.42 -14.17 -7.03
C LEU A 169 -0.45 -12.91 -6.17
N HIS A 170 -1.44 -12.81 -5.27
CA HIS A 170 -1.66 -11.66 -4.39
C HIS A 170 -1.86 -12.12 -2.95
N LEU A 171 -1.10 -11.53 -2.03
CA LEU A 171 -1.24 -11.78 -0.60
C LEU A 171 -1.38 -10.46 0.15
N THR A 172 -2.45 -10.32 0.93
CA THR A 172 -2.64 -9.24 1.89
C THR A 172 -2.79 -9.82 3.28
N ILE A 173 -2.01 -9.33 4.24
CA ILE A 173 -2.13 -9.67 5.65
C ILE A 173 -2.26 -8.36 6.42
N ASP A 174 -3.41 -8.17 7.05
CA ASP A 174 -3.72 -6.99 7.84
C ASP A 174 -3.10 -7.05 9.25
N GLN A 175 -3.25 -5.97 10.02
CA GLN A 175 -2.73 -5.82 11.37
C GLN A 175 -3.19 -6.93 12.32
N HIS A 176 -2.37 -7.18 13.35
CA HIS A 176 -2.62 -8.18 14.41
C HIS A 176 -2.49 -9.64 13.95
N LEU A 177 -1.90 -9.88 12.77
CA LEU A 177 -1.62 -11.20 12.22
C LEU A 177 -0.12 -11.42 11.95
N GLU A 178 0.74 -10.64 12.61
CA GLU A 178 2.20 -10.69 12.48
C GLU A 178 2.73 -12.08 12.85
N SER A 179 2.16 -12.74 13.85
CA SER A 179 2.52 -14.11 14.25
C SER A 179 2.29 -15.14 13.15
N VAL A 180 1.29 -14.96 12.28
CA VAL A 180 1.08 -15.82 11.10
C VAL A 180 2.23 -15.65 10.11
N SER A 181 2.62 -14.41 9.83
CA SER A 181 3.75 -14.07 8.95
C SER A 181 5.09 -14.59 9.49
N CYS A 182 5.33 -14.42 10.79
CA CYS A 182 6.49 -14.99 11.48
C CYS A 182 6.50 -16.52 11.37
N LYS A 183 5.38 -17.18 11.67
CA LYS A 183 5.29 -18.64 11.68
C LYS A 183 5.48 -19.23 10.29
N VAL A 184 4.76 -18.71 9.28
CA VAL A 184 4.84 -19.23 7.91
C VAL A 184 6.23 -19.03 7.32
N THR A 185 6.84 -17.86 7.55
CA THR A 185 8.19 -17.62 7.05
C THR A 185 9.24 -18.35 7.85
N ALA A 186 9.05 -18.66 9.14
CA ALA A 186 9.98 -19.51 9.88
C ALA A 186 9.98 -20.95 9.35
N ASP A 187 8.79 -21.53 9.20
CA ASP A 187 8.59 -22.95 8.87
C ASP A 187 8.89 -23.29 7.40
N GLN A 188 8.71 -22.35 6.47
CA GLN A 188 8.79 -22.61 5.03
C GLN A 188 9.58 -21.53 4.27
N ASP A 189 10.27 -21.90 3.19
CA ASP A 189 10.93 -20.92 2.32
C ASP A 189 9.89 -20.24 1.40
N PRO A 190 9.70 -18.91 1.48
CA PRO A 190 8.73 -18.20 0.64
C PRO A 190 8.92 -18.48 -0.85
N VAL A 191 10.17 -18.65 -1.32
CA VAL A 191 10.46 -18.89 -2.74
C VAL A 191 9.89 -20.22 -3.24
N VAL A 192 9.89 -21.24 -2.37
CA VAL A 192 9.33 -22.57 -2.69
C VAL A 192 7.82 -22.56 -2.53
N MET A 193 7.34 -21.88 -1.49
CA MET A 193 5.95 -21.81 -1.10
C MET A 193 5.09 -21.00 -2.08
N TRP A 194 5.59 -19.85 -2.53
CA TRP A 194 4.87 -18.89 -3.38
C TRP A 194 5.65 -18.51 -4.65
N PRO A 195 5.93 -19.47 -5.55
CA PRO A 195 6.77 -19.24 -6.72
C PRO A 195 6.15 -18.29 -7.77
N LYS A 196 4.88 -17.90 -7.61
CA LYS A 196 4.13 -17.04 -8.53
C LYS A 196 3.68 -15.72 -7.90
N LEU A 197 4.04 -15.45 -6.64
CA LEU A 197 3.56 -14.26 -5.94
C LEU A 197 4.14 -13.01 -6.59
N THR A 198 3.25 -12.13 -7.04
CA THR A 198 3.60 -10.87 -7.71
C THR A 198 3.29 -9.66 -6.85
N GLU A 199 2.30 -9.75 -5.96
CA GLU A 199 1.90 -8.63 -5.10
C GLU A 199 1.79 -9.04 -3.64
N LEU A 200 2.36 -8.21 -2.77
CA LEU A 200 2.39 -8.42 -1.33
C LEU A 200 2.01 -7.14 -0.59
N ARG A 201 1.07 -7.25 0.34
CA ARG A 201 0.68 -6.16 1.24
C ARG A 201 0.73 -6.63 2.69
N PHE A 202 1.48 -5.90 3.51
CA PHE A 202 1.53 -6.12 4.95
C PHE A 202 1.10 -4.88 5.72
N ASN A 203 0.31 -5.10 6.76
CA ASN A 203 0.14 -4.18 7.85
C ASN A 203 0.76 -4.78 9.11
N TRP A 204 1.77 -4.12 9.64
CA TRP A 204 2.66 -4.62 10.67
C TRP A 204 2.73 -3.65 11.83
N ARG A 205 2.33 -4.11 13.02
CA ARG A 205 2.35 -3.36 14.27
C ARG A 205 3.37 -3.89 15.29
N ALA A 206 3.92 -5.09 15.06
CA ALA A 206 4.95 -5.67 15.92
C ALA A 206 6.32 -5.01 15.69
N SER A 207 7.34 -5.36 16.48
CA SER A 207 8.64 -4.69 16.41
C SER A 207 9.39 -4.91 15.07
N PHE A 208 10.37 -4.06 14.76
CA PHE A 208 11.31 -4.32 13.67
C PHE A 208 12.15 -5.58 13.88
N ILE A 209 12.36 -6.00 15.13
CA ILE A 209 13.10 -7.22 15.48
C ILE A 209 12.41 -8.44 14.84
N ASP A 210 11.08 -8.43 14.81
CA ASP A 210 10.26 -9.50 14.24
C ASP A 210 10.10 -9.34 12.72
N LEU A 211 10.04 -8.09 12.23
CA LEU A 211 9.88 -7.79 10.82
C LEU A 211 11.13 -8.15 10.00
N LEU A 212 12.33 -7.82 10.46
CA LEU A 212 13.56 -7.95 9.67
C LEU A 212 13.82 -9.40 9.19
N PRO A 213 13.71 -10.44 10.03
CA PRO A 213 13.84 -11.84 9.57
C PRO A 213 12.81 -12.21 8.49
N VAL A 214 11.56 -11.78 8.68
CA VAL A 214 10.45 -12.03 7.75
C VAL A 214 10.76 -11.32 6.41
N LEU A 215 11.14 -10.04 6.48
CA LEU A 215 11.45 -9.21 5.31
C LEU A 215 12.64 -9.76 4.52
N ALA A 216 13.71 -10.18 5.21
CA ALA A 216 14.87 -10.78 4.56
C ALA A 216 14.50 -12.05 3.79
N ARG A 217 13.64 -12.91 4.34
CA ARG A 217 13.17 -14.11 3.62
C ARG A 217 12.26 -13.77 2.44
N LEU A 218 11.37 -12.80 2.59
CA LEU A 218 10.47 -12.36 1.52
C LEU A 218 11.19 -11.62 0.40
N SER A 219 12.28 -10.91 0.72
CA SER A 219 13.10 -10.21 -0.28
C SER A 219 13.73 -11.14 -1.31
N ARG A 220 13.76 -12.45 -1.03
CA ARG A 220 14.20 -13.49 -1.98
C ARG A 220 13.17 -13.78 -3.08
N LEU A 221 11.93 -13.29 -2.94
CA LEU A 221 10.86 -13.44 -3.94
C LEU A 221 11.05 -12.47 -5.11
N GLN A 222 11.97 -12.81 -6.00
CA GLN A 222 12.27 -12.01 -7.20
C GLN A 222 11.14 -11.95 -8.24
N THR A 223 10.01 -12.62 -7.97
CA THR A 223 8.77 -12.51 -8.76
C THR A 223 7.92 -11.31 -8.38
N LEU A 224 8.17 -10.66 -7.24
CA LEU A 224 7.41 -9.52 -6.75
C LEU A 224 7.54 -8.33 -7.70
N THR A 225 6.39 -7.84 -8.16
CA THR A 225 6.23 -6.61 -8.94
C THR A 225 5.60 -5.49 -8.10
N ALA A 226 4.90 -5.82 -7.02
CA ALA A 226 4.37 -4.83 -6.09
C ALA A 226 4.57 -5.23 -4.63
N ILE A 227 4.99 -4.28 -3.80
CA ILE A 227 5.01 -4.42 -2.34
C ILE A 227 4.43 -3.18 -1.68
N VAL A 228 3.58 -3.37 -0.68
CA VAL A 228 3.03 -2.29 0.15
C VAL A 228 3.18 -2.65 1.63
N LEU A 229 3.87 -1.80 2.39
CA LEU A 229 4.16 -2.00 3.81
C LEU A 229 3.54 -0.87 4.63
N LEU A 230 2.63 -1.20 5.54
CA LEU A 230 2.08 -0.29 6.54
C LEU A 230 2.71 -0.66 7.88
N LEU A 231 3.61 0.20 8.38
CA LEU A 231 4.41 -0.04 9.58
C LEU A 231 3.99 0.93 10.68
N VAL A 232 3.49 0.38 11.78
CA VAL A 232 3.21 1.11 13.04
C VAL A 232 4.27 0.72 14.07
N THR A 233 5.54 0.84 13.70
CA THR A 233 6.67 0.24 14.41
C THR A 233 7.76 1.28 14.65
N SER A 234 8.24 1.43 15.87
CA SER A 234 9.41 2.27 16.19
C SER A 234 10.68 1.42 16.28
N ASP A 235 11.85 2.08 16.15
CA ASP A 235 13.14 1.46 16.49
C ASP A 235 13.30 1.33 18.04
N GLU A 236 12.44 1.98 18.83
CA GLU A 236 12.64 2.33 20.25
C GLU A 236 12.08 1.34 21.28
N ASN A 237 11.87 0.06 20.96
CA ASN A 237 11.19 -0.81 21.93
C ASN A 237 11.95 -1.03 23.26
N ASN A 238 13.25 -0.68 23.35
CA ASN A 238 14.04 -0.50 24.59
C ASN A 238 15.49 0.00 24.33
N ASP A 239 15.85 0.38 23.08
CA ASP A 239 17.21 0.76 22.68
C ASP A 239 17.20 2.14 22.01
N PRO A 240 17.43 3.23 22.75
CA PRO A 240 17.40 4.59 22.22
C PRO A 240 18.52 4.88 21.21
N ARG A 241 19.52 3.97 21.06
CA ARG A 241 20.57 4.08 20.05
C ARG A 241 20.30 3.20 18.83
N GLY A 242 19.28 2.34 18.88
CA GLY A 242 18.94 1.41 17.80
C GLY A 242 20.02 0.37 17.48
N THR A 243 20.94 0.13 18.40
CA THR A 243 22.06 -0.84 18.29
C THR A 243 21.55 -2.24 17.96
N MET A 244 20.51 -2.69 18.67
CA MET A 244 19.90 -4.00 18.45
C MET A 244 19.27 -4.11 17.06
N THR A 245 18.56 -3.07 16.61
CA THR A 245 18.00 -3.02 15.26
C THR A 245 19.11 -3.05 14.22
N GLN A 246 20.21 -2.32 14.42
CA GLN A 246 21.35 -2.32 13.51
C GLN A 246 22.02 -3.70 13.41
N GLU A 247 22.27 -4.37 14.53
CA GLU A 247 22.82 -5.74 14.56
C GLU A 247 21.92 -6.71 13.77
N LEU A 248 20.59 -6.54 13.88
CA LEU A 248 19.64 -7.36 13.14
C LEU A 248 19.61 -7.03 11.65
N VAL A 249 19.74 -5.76 11.26
CA VAL A 249 19.88 -5.36 9.85
C VAL A 249 21.13 -5.99 9.23
N ASP A 250 22.24 -6.02 9.98
CA ASP A 250 23.49 -6.62 9.51
C ASP A 250 23.39 -8.16 9.42
N LYS A 251 22.61 -8.78 10.32
CA LYS A 251 22.36 -10.23 10.35
C LYS A 251 21.37 -10.69 9.27
N TYR A 252 20.28 -9.94 9.07
CA TYR A 252 19.17 -10.28 8.18
C TYR A 252 19.24 -9.41 6.93
N LEU A 253 20.12 -9.80 6.01
CA LEU A 253 20.34 -9.08 4.76
C LEU A 253 19.09 -9.06 3.88
N VAL A 254 18.51 -7.87 3.71
CA VAL A 254 17.39 -7.62 2.82
C VAL A 254 17.92 -7.47 1.39
N GLN A 255 17.42 -8.30 0.49
CA GLN A 255 17.83 -8.27 -0.91
C GLN A 255 17.01 -7.26 -1.72
N PRO A 256 17.62 -6.57 -2.69
CA PRO A 256 16.89 -5.73 -3.62
C PRO A 256 15.98 -6.57 -4.53
N LEU A 257 14.79 -6.03 -4.84
CA LEU A 257 13.80 -6.65 -5.71
C LEU A 257 13.92 -6.09 -7.14
N GLU A 258 14.43 -6.91 -8.06
CA GLU A 258 14.81 -6.45 -9.41
C GLU A 258 13.61 -6.20 -10.35
N ARG A 259 12.44 -6.76 -10.03
CA ARG A 259 11.23 -6.66 -10.87
C ARG A 259 10.19 -5.68 -10.34
N LEU A 260 10.54 -4.94 -9.29
CA LEU A 260 9.60 -4.10 -8.58
C LEU A 260 9.11 -2.93 -9.46
N GLN A 261 7.80 -2.83 -9.63
CA GLN A 261 7.13 -1.77 -10.40
C GLN A 261 6.35 -0.82 -9.48
N SER A 262 5.80 -1.33 -8.38
CA SER A 262 5.06 -0.54 -7.40
C SER A 262 5.62 -0.76 -6.00
N PHE A 263 6.01 0.32 -5.35
CA PHE A 263 6.47 0.30 -3.96
C PHE A 263 5.60 1.25 -3.12
N GLY A 264 5.04 0.73 -2.05
CA GLY A 264 4.28 1.49 -1.07
C GLY A 264 4.87 1.30 0.33
N MET A 265 5.06 2.40 1.06
CA MET A 265 5.43 2.35 2.46
C MET A 265 4.71 3.44 3.24
N ARG A 266 4.21 3.10 4.42
CA ARG A 266 3.69 4.06 5.39
C ARG A 266 4.31 3.73 6.73
N SER A 267 5.06 4.65 7.32
CA SER A 267 5.74 4.47 8.59
C SER A 267 5.26 5.55 9.56
N PHE A 268 4.51 5.18 10.59
CA PHE A 268 3.92 6.18 11.51
C PHE A 268 4.81 6.56 12.69
N ALA A 269 5.85 5.78 12.96
CA ALA A 269 6.82 6.05 14.02
C ALA A 269 8.20 6.38 13.43
N GLU A 270 9.01 7.12 14.20
CA GLU A 270 10.40 7.37 13.84
C GLU A 270 11.21 6.08 13.98
N ALA A 271 11.67 5.58 12.84
CA ALA A 271 12.44 4.34 12.76
C ALA A 271 13.50 4.42 11.66
N PRO A 272 14.52 5.28 11.80
CA PRO A 272 15.52 5.51 10.75
C PRO A 272 16.26 4.23 10.32
N ILE A 273 16.57 3.32 11.24
CA ILE A 273 17.35 2.11 10.95
C ILE A 273 16.46 1.08 10.25
N GLY A 274 15.31 0.76 10.84
CA GLY A 274 14.35 -0.16 10.27
C GLY A 274 13.87 0.28 8.87
N ASN A 275 13.50 1.56 8.73
CA ASN A 275 13.05 2.10 7.45
C ASN A 275 14.17 2.09 6.38
N LYS A 276 15.43 2.31 6.78
CA LYS A 276 16.57 2.19 5.86
C LYS A 276 16.79 0.76 5.39
N ALA A 277 16.56 -0.24 6.23
CA ALA A 277 16.60 -1.64 5.81
C ALA A 277 15.48 -1.95 4.80
N VAL A 278 14.27 -1.43 5.01
CA VAL A 278 13.16 -1.57 4.06
C VAL A 278 13.49 -0.92 2.70
N LEU A 279 14.17 0.23 2.70
CA LEU A 279 14.62 0.89 1.47
C LEU A 279 15.57 0.01 0.61
N GLN A 280 16.27 -0.96 1.20
CA GLN A 280 17.14 -1.87 0.46
C GLN A 280 16.37 -2.77 -0.51
N LEU A 281 15.05 -2.94 -0.33
CA LEU A 281 14.20 -3.63 -1.30
C LEU A 281 14.15 -2.94 -2.67
N ILE A 282 14.40 -1.62 -2.71
CA ILE A 282 14.34 -0.85 -3.95
C ILE A 282 15.65 -1.03 -4.71
N SER A 283 15.65 -1.93 -5.70
CA SER A 283 16.79 -2.07 -6.62
C SER A 283 16.95 -0.83 -7.52
N PRO A 284 18.19 -0.37 -7.77
CA PRO A 284 18.49 0.58 -8.83
C PRO A 284 18.06 0.11 -10.24
N HIS A 285 17.99 -1.19 -10.49
CA HIS A 285 17.60 -1.75 -11.78
C HIS A 285 16.10 -2.04 -11.90
N ALA A 286 15.33 -1.84 -10.83
CA ALA A 286 13.90 -2.08 -10.83
C ALA A 286 13.16 -1.12 -11.79
N PRO A 287 12.19 -1.62 -12.58
CA PRO A 287 11.34 -0.80 -13.46
C PRO A 287 10.23 -0.09 -12.66
N LEU A 288 10.63 0.66 -11.63
CA LEU A 288 9.73 1.29 -10.67
C LEU A 288 8.89 2.40 -11.33
N GLN A 289 7.58 2.18 -11.39
CA GLN A 289 6.60 3.09 -12.00
C GLN A 289 5.80 3.87 -10.96
N GLN A 290 5.52 3.26 -9.80
CA GLN A 290 4.70 3.85 -8.75
C GLN A 290 5.43 3.76 -7.42
N VAL A 291 5.55 4.90 -6.75
CA VAL A 291 6.14 4.99 -5.42
C VAL A 291 5.20 5.79 -4.53
N GLN A 292 4.74 5.18 -3.44
CA GLN A 292 3.98 5.84 -2.41
C GLN A 292 4.74 5.74 -1.09
N TRP A 293 4.98 6.87 -0.45
CA TRP A 293 5.54 6.93 0.89
C TRP A 293 4.59 7.70 1.80
N GLY A 294 4.47 7.35 3.08
CA GLY A 294 3.73 8.18 4.04
C GLY A 294 4.26 8.10 5.46
N GLY A 295 4.03 9.16 6.23
CA GLY A 295 4.58 9.33 7.57
C GLY A 295 6.08 9.65 7.55
N TYR A 296 6.87 9.02 8.43
CA TYR A 296 8.30 9.29 8.60
C TYR A 296 9.10 9.00 7.33
N ILE A 297 9.88 9.98 6.85
CA ILE A 297 10.73 9.84 5.66
C ILE A 297 12.19 9.69 6.10
N PRO A 298 12.79 8.50 5.94
CA PRO A 298 14.17 8.28 6.35
C PRO A 298 15.15 9.10 5.49
N PRO A 299 16.29 9.54 6.07
CA PRO A 299 17.34 10.22 5.32
C PRO A 299 17.87 9.37 4.16
N GLY A 300 18.07 10.00 3.00
CA GLY A 300 18.62 9.36 1.80
C GLY A 300 17.62 8.54 1.00
N MET A 301 16.32 8.58 1.34
CA MET A 301 15.25 7.95 0.56
C MET A 301 15.21 8.49 -0.88
N CYS A 302 15.27 9.81 -1.04
CA CYS A 302 15.29 10.45 -2.35
C CYS A 302 16.55 10.11 -3.14
N LYS A 303 17.71 10.07 -2.48
CA LYS A 303 18.96 9.57 -3.09
C LYS A 303 18.85 8.11 -3.53
N GLN A 304 18.25 7.22 -2.74
CA GLN A 304 18.05 5.82 -3.14
C GLN A 304 17.19 5.72 -4.40
N LEU A 305 16.11 6.51 -4.47
CA LEU A 305 15.30 6.60 -5.67
C LEU A 305 16.09 7.18 -6.85
N SER A 306 17.02 8.11 -6.66
CA SER A 306 17.77 8.72 -7.76
C SER A 306 18.59 7.72 -8.60
N TYR A 307 18.98 6.57 -8.03
CA TYR A 307 19.78 5.55 -8.72
C TYR A 307 19.02 4.80 -9.82
N GLY A 308 17.70 4.88 -9.85
CA GLY A 308 16.88 4.21 -10.86
C GLY A 308 16.93 4.90 -12.23
N THR A 309 16.91 4.10 -13.30
CA THR A 309 16.92 4.61 -14.70
C THR A 309 15.52 4.73 -15.31
N SER A 310 14.53 4.05 -14.74
CA SER A 310 13.14 4.05 -15.20
C SER A 310 12.38 5.32 -14.77
N GLU A 311 11.50 5.80 -15.65
CA GLU A 311 10.56 6.90 -15.35
C GLU A 311 9.56 6.45 -14.27
N ILE A 312 9.49 7.21 -13.18
CA ILE A 312 8.43 7.05 -12.18
C ILE A 312 7.19 7.78 -12.69
N LYS A 313 6.12 7.05 -12.97
CA LYS A 313 4.85 7.62 -13.43
C LYS A 313 4.16 8.42 -12.32
N GLU A 314 4.20 7.92 -11.09
CA GLU A 314 3.59 8.55 -9.92
C GLU A 314 4.49 8.37 -8.70
N LEU A 315 4.97 9.49 -8.13
CA LEU A 315 5.65 9.57 -6.85
C LEU A 315 4.75 10.34 -5.89
N THR A 316 4.22 9.64 -4.89
CA THR A 316 3.28 10.23 -3.92
C THR A 316 3.87 10.18 -2.52
N PHE A 317 3.93 11.35 -1.86
CA PHE A 317 4.18 11.45 -0.44
C PHE A 317 2.86 11.76 0.26
N THR A 318 2.33 10.82 1.03
CA THR A 318 1.02 10.87 1.68
C THR A 318 1.13 11.11 3.18
N TRP A 319 0.07 11.65 3.78
CA TRP A 319 0.03 11.95 5.22
C TRP A 319 1.18 12.88 5.64
N MET A 320 1.46 13.87 4.80
CA MET A 320 2.56 14.80 5.04
C MET A 320 2.16 15.80 6.12
N LEU A 321 2.73 15.70 7.31
CA LEU A 321 2.61 16.76 8.32
C LEU A 321 3.49 17.96 7.89
N PRO A 322 2.94 19.19 7.86
CA PRO A 322 3.62 20.35 7.25
C PRO A 322 5.03 20.63 7.78
N THR A 323 5.18 20.66 9.11
CA THR A 323 6.47 20.96 9.72
C THR A 323 7.33 19.70 9.83
N LEU A 324 6.76 18.60 10.34
CA LEU A 324 7.51 17.39 10.66
C LEU A 324 8.02 16.67 9.41
N ASN A 325 7.12 16.21 8.53
CA ASN A 325 7.50 15.36 7.40
C ASN A 325 7.85 16.19 6.17
N LEU A 326 7.07 17.21 5.87
CA LEU A 326 7.28 17.99 4.64
C LEU A 326 8.52 18.87 4.77
N THR A 327 8.51 19.81 5.72
CA THR A 327 9.57 20.81 5.86
C THR A 327 10.89 20.21 6.35
N ASN A 328 10.86 19.41 7.43
CA ASN A 328 12.08 18.95 8.08
C ASN A 328 12.68 17.68 7.45
N GLN A 329 11.87 16.82 6.80
CA GLN A 329 12.34 15.54 6.28
C GLN A 329 12.37 15.47 4.75
N LEU A 330 11.29 15.84 4.04
CA LEU A 330 11.19 15.68 2.59
C LEU A 330 11.94 16.77 1.82
N LEU A 331 11.63 18.05 2.07
CA LEU A 331 12.18 19.16 1.28
C LEU A 331 13.71 19.23 1.27
N PRO A 332 14.44 18.92 2.37
CA PRO A 332 15.90 18.94 2.36
C PRO A 332 16.51 17.92 1.39
N GLN A 333 15.87 16.76 1.21
CA GLN A 333 16.38 15.67 0.38
C GLN A 333 15.72 15.56 -0.99
N LEU A 334 14.63 16.30 -1.27
CA LEU A 334 13.88 16.16 -2.52
C LEU A 334 14.77 16.35 -3.77
N LEU A 335 15.70 17.30 -3.73
CA LEU A 335 16.68 17.56 -4.79
C LEU A 335 17.62 16.38 -5.05
N GLU A 336 17.79 15.46 -4.10
CA GLU A 336 18.62 14.25 -4.28
C GLU A 336 18.05 13.31 -5.34
N LEU A 337 16.76 13.42 -5.70
CA LEU A 337 16.19 12.71 -6.86
C LEU A 337 16.91 13.05 -8.17
N GLY A 338 17.58 14.21 -8.22
CA GLY A 338 18.40 14.65 -9.34
C GLY A 338 17.61 14.74 -10.65
N ARG A 339 18.09 14.01 -11.67
CA ARG A 339 17.49 13.99 -13.01
C ARG A 339 16.59 12.79 -13.27
N ARG A 340 16.29 11.97 -12.26
CA ARG A 340 15.40 10.82 -12.45
C ARG A 340 14.06 11.32 -13.01
N PRO A 341 13.58 10.82 -14.16
CA PRO A 341 12.32 11.26 -14.73
C PRO A 341 11.16 10.88 -13.81
N VAL A 342 10.37 11.87 -13.41
CA VAL A 342 9.15 11.70 -12.62
C VAL A 342 8.02 12.40 -13.36
N LYS A 343 7.05 11.63 -13.85
CA LYS A 343 5.91 12.20 -14.58
C LYS A 343 5.01 13.02 -13.65
N ARG A 344 4.72 12.50 -12.45
CA ARG A 344 3.90 13.18 -11.44
C ARG A 344 4.46 13.02 -10.04
N LEU A 345 4.65 14.15 -9.35
CA LEU A 345 4.90 14.25 -7.92
C LEU A 345 3.64 14.77 -7.22
N THR A 346 3.07 13.97 -6.32
CA THR A 346 1.90 14.36 -5.52
C THR A 346 2.32 14.48 -4.05
N LEU A 347 2.10 15.66 -3.46
CA LEU A 347 2.25 15.91 -2.03
C LEU A 347 0.86 15.90 -1.40
N ASP A 348 0.53 14.82 -0.72
CA ASP A 348 -0.75 14.60 -0.11
C ASP A 348 -0.66 14.93 1.39
N ILE A 349 -1.18 16.12 1.72
CA ILE A 349 -1.01 16.77 3.02
C ILE A 349 -2.01 16.18 4.02
N GLY A 350 -1.52 15.83 5.20
CA GLY A 350 -2.31 15.16 6.24
C GLY A 350 -3.45 16.04 6.79
N PRO A 351 -4.52 15.44 7.35
CA PRO A 351 -5.64 16.18 7.90
C PRO A 351 -5.20 17.08 9.06
N ALA A 352 -5.75 18.30 9.09
CA ALA A 352 -5.47 19.31 10.12
C ALA A 352 -6.19 19.05 11.47
N SER A 353 -6.85 17.88 11.64
CA SER A 353 -7.82 17.64 12.72
C SER A 353 -7.22 17.67 14.13
N ASP A 354 -5.96 17.26 14.29
CA ASP A 354 -5.29 17.17 15.60
C ASP A 354 -4.05 18.06 15.72
N ILE A 355 -3.77 18.89 14.71
CA ILE A 355 -2.56 19.71 14.68
C ILE A 355 -2.90 21.08 15.26
N PRO A 356 -2.18 21.58 16.29
CA PRO A 356 -2.37 22.94 16.73
C PRO A 356 -2.18 23.88 15.53
N ARG A 357 -3.04 24.91 15.43
CA ARG A 357 -3.07 25.94 14.36
C ARG A 357 -1.74 26.69 14.14
N THR A 358 -0.67 26.29 14.83
CA THR A 358 0.67 26.87 14.85
C THR A 358 1.66 26.19 13.90
N GLN A 359 1.35 25.03 13.29
CA GLN A 359 2.22 24.45 12.25
C GLN A 359 1.90 25.06 10.89
N PHE A 360 2.71 26.04 10.50
CA PHE A 360 2.59 26.71 9.21
C PHE A 360 3.05 25.81 8.07
N MET A 361 2.29 25.80 6.98
CA MET A 361 2.76 25.27 5.70
C MET A 361 4.04 26.02 5.30
N PRO A 362 5.03 25.34 4.70
CA PRO A 362 6.19 26.03 4.15
C PRO A 362 5.74 27.02 3.05
N PRO A 363 6.51 28.08 2.80
CA PRO A 363 6.24 28.95 1.66
C PRO A 363 6.23 28.18 0.35
N ILE A 364 5.34 28.54 -0.58
CA ILE A 364 5.27 27.91 -1.90
C ILE A 364 6.59 28.06 -2.66
N THR A 365 7.30 29.18 -2.47
CA THR A 365 8.60 29.43 -3.08
C THR A 365 9.65 28.42 -2.64
N GLU A 366 9.61 27.95 -1.39
CA GLU A 366 10.50 26.89 -0.89
C GLU A 366 10.19 25.54 -1.54
N ILE A 367 8.92 25.20 -1.74
CA ILE A 367 8.53 24.01 -2.50
C ILE A 367 9.09 24.09 -3.93
N LEU A 368 8.78 25.17 -4.65
CA LEU A 368 9.16 25.35 -6.05
C LEU A 368 10.68 25.28 -6.25
N LYS A 369 11.47 25.89 -5.35
CA LYS A 369 12.95 25.83 -5.39
C LYS A 369 13.48 24.40 -5.24
N LYS A 370 12.79 23.53 -4.51
CA LYS A 370 13.21 22.17 -4.19
C LYS A 370 12.70 21.12 -5.17
N ILE A 371 11.81 21.46 -6.11
CA ILE A 371 11.34 20.54 -7.14
C ILE A 371 12.52 20.18 -8.08
N PRO A 372 12.89 18.88 -8.18
CA PRO A 372 13.98 18.41 -9.02
C PRO A 372 13.69 18.61 -10.51
N TYR A 373 14.74 18.73 -11.31
CA TYR A 373 14.62 18.95 -12.76
C TYR A 373 13.85 17.84 -13.48
N GLY A 374 14.00 16.59 -13.04
CA GLY A 374 13.33 15.44 -13.66
C GLY A 374 11.81 15.38 -13.44
N VAL A 375 11.24 16.21 -12.56
CA VAL A 375 9.79 16.22 -12.25
C VAL A 375 9.02 17.05 -13.26
N ARG A 376 8.13 16.43 -14.05
CA ARG A 376 7.33 17.13 -15.07
C ARG A 376 6.11 17.83 -14.49
N PHE A 377 5.41 17.17 -13.57
CA PHE A 377 4.20 17.69 -12.97
C PHE A 377 4.24 17.50 -11.47
N SER A 378 3.86 18.54 -10.73
CA SER A 378 3.81 18.54 -9.27
C SER A 378 2.51 19.14 -8.79
N ARG A 379 1.94 18.57 -7.72
CA ARG A 379 0.76 19.12 -7.07
C ARG A 379 0.76 18.83 -5.59
N ALA A 380 -0.01 19.62 -4.85
CA ALA A 380 -0.44 19.27 -3.51
C ALA A 380 -1.94 18.93 -3.49
N THR A 381 -2.32 17.95 -2.69
CA THR A 381 -3.72 17.60 -2.42
C THR A 381 -3.91 17.45 -0.92
N ASP A 382 -5.13 17.65 -0.43
CA ASP A 382 -5.46 17.38 0.97
C ASP A 382 -6.07 15.97 1.07
N MET A 383 -5.62 15.20 2.07
CA MET A 383 -6.05 13.80 2.31
C MET A 383 -7.55 13.67 2.56
N ASP A 384 -8.19 14.68 3.15
CA ASP A 384 -9.60 14.64 3.50
C ASP A 384 -10.45 15.30 2.42
N SER A 385 -11.02 14.45 1.55
CA SER A 385 -11.93 14.88 0.49
C SER A 385 -13.17 15.62 1.01
N ILE A 386 -13.59 15.39 2.27
CA ILE A 386 -14.74 16.07 2.87
C ILE A 386 -14.37 17.49 3.28
N LEU A 387 -13.20 17.68 3.91
CA LEU A 387 -12.70 19.02 4.23
C LEU A 387 -12.36 19.81 2.97
N THR A 388 -11.80 19.14 1.95
CA THR A 388 -11.58 19.71 0.61
C THR A 388 -12.91 20.15 -0.02
N PHE A 389 -13.94 19.30 0.06
CA PHE A 389 -15.29 19.60 -0.41
C PHE A 389 -15.94 20.76 0.37
N MET A 390 -15.64 20.89 1.66
CA MET A 390 -16.08 21.99 2.51
C MET A 390 -15.21 23.27 2.39
N GLY A 391 -14.22 23.29 1.50
CA GLY A 391 -13.37 24.47 1.24
C GLY A 391 -12.26 24.72 2.27
N PHE A 392 -12.03 23.78 3.20
CA PHE A 392 -10.92 23.81 4.15
C PHE A 392 -9.69 23.15 3.53
N GLN A 393 -9.11 23.83 2.54
CA GLN A 393 -7.87 23.39 1.89
C GLN A 393 -6.65 23.99 2.58
N GLN A 394 -5.58 23.21 2.71
CA GLN A 394 -4.36 23.73 3.30
C GLN A 394 -3.60 24.58 2.27
N GLN A 395 -3.33 25.83 2.63
CA GLN A 395 -2.72 26.80 1.73
C GLN A 395 -1.24 27.00 2.06
N PHE A 396 -0.40 27.03 1.03
CA PHE A 396 1.00 27.41 1.15
C PHE A 396 1.09 28.93 1.29
N ALA A 397 1.87 29.40 2.27
CA ALA A 397 2.19 30.82 2.38
C ALA A 397 2.91 31.31 1.11
N THR A 398 2.76 32.58 0.74
CA THR A 398 3.41 33.10 -0.47
C THR A 398 4.93 33.09 -0.36
N GLY A 399 5.48 33.46 0.80
CA GLY A 399 6.93 33.62 0.99
C GLY A 399 7.44 35.03 0.66
N GLY A 400 6.54 36.02 0.60
CA GLY A 400 6.89 37.44 0.52
C GLY A 400 7.63 37.82 -0.77
N ALA A 401 8.85 38.37 -0.63
CA ALA A 401 9.60 38.96 -1.74
C ALA A 401 9.87 37.98 -2.90
N ASP A 402 10.15 36.72 -2.60
CA ASP A 402 10.41 35.70 -3.63
C ASP A 402 9.17 35.42 -4.48
N PHE A 403 7.99 35.47 -3.88
CA PHE A 403 6.73 35.30 -4.58
C PHE A 403 6.35 36.54 -5.38
N ALA A 404 6.59 37.72 -4.81
CA ALA A 404 6.45 38.98 -5.53
C ALA A 404 7.33 39.01 -6.80
N ALA A 405 8.56 38.46 -6.73
CA ALA A 405 9.42 38.30 -7.89
C ALA A 405 8.81 37.35 -8.94
N ILE A 406 8.20 36.23 -8.54
CA ILE A 406 7.47 35.33 -9.46
C ILE A 406 6.30 36.05 -10.12
N LYS A 407 5.52 36.85 -9.37
CA LYS A 407 4.39 37.63 -9.89
C LYS A 407 4.80 38.75 -10.84
N ALA A 408 5.97 39.36 -10.61
CA ALA A 408 6.47 40.45 -11.45
C ALA A 408 6.92 39.96 -12.83
N ARG A 409 7.19 38.67 -13.01
CA ARG A 409 7.51 38.08 -14.31
C ARG A 409 6.27 38.04 -15.22
N PRO A 410 6.41 38.19 -16.55
CA PRO A 410 5.30 38.05 -17.48
C PRO A 410 4.61 36.69 -17.33
N THR A 411 3.27 36.68 -17.23
CA THR A 411 2.51 35.43 -17.18
C THR A 411 2.61 34.70 -18.51
N ALA A 412 2.98 33.42 -18.48
CA ALA A 412 3.02 32.58 -19.66
C ALA A 412 1.69 31.85 -19.86
N GLU A 413 1.23 31.74 -21.10
CA GLU A 413 0.04 30.97 -21.44
C GLU A 413 0.40 29.52 -21.74
N VAL A 414 -0.40 28.60 -21.21
CA VAL A 414 -0.25 27.16 -21.39
C VAL A 414 -1.60 26.53 -21.71
N THR A 415 -1.56 25.45 -22.47
CA THR A 415 -2.75 24.65 -22.79
C THR A 415 -2.78 23.40 -21.92
N PHE A 416 -3.99 22.96 -21.59
CA PHE A 416 -4.22 21.67 -20.95
C PHE A 416 -5.27 20.92 -21.78
N ASN A 417 -4.92 19.74 -22.27
CA ASN A 417 -5.77 19.00 -23.21
C ASN A 417 -6.59 17.89 -22.51
N ASN A 418 -7.52 17.31 -23.27
CA ASN A 418 -8.40 16.21 -22.80
C ASN A 418 -7.64 14.91 -22.47
N LYS A 419 -6.35 14.80 -22.82
CA LYS A 419 -5.46 13.70 -22.43
C LYS A 419 -4.72 13.98 -21.12
N CYS A 420 -5.06 15.07 -20.44
CA CYS A 420 -4.41 15.55 -19.22
C CYS A 420 -2.92 15.88 -19.42
N GLU A 421 -2.57 16.40 -20.60
CA GLU A 421 -1.21 16.81 -20.94
C GLU A 421 -1.11 18.33 -20.99
N TRP A 422 0.02 18.84 -20.49
CA TRP A 422 0.34 20.26 -20.46
C TRP A 422 1.18 20.62 -21.69
N GLY A 423 0.75 21.65 -22.41
CA GLY A 423 1.44 22.20 -23.57
C GLY A 423 1.75 23.68 -23.42
N GLY A 424 2.80 24.15 -24.08
CA GLY A 424 3.17 25.56 -24.08
C GLY A 424 4.62 25.77 -24.46
N SER A 425 4.93 26.98 -24.92
CA SER A 425 6.30 27.41 -25.20
C SER A 425 6.49 28.88 -24.86
N LEU A 426 7.66 29.23 -24.33
CA LEU A 426 8.06 30.60 -24.06
C LEU A 426 9.42 30.85 -24.70
N ASP A 427 9.52 31.87 -25.55
CA ASP A 427 10.77 32.24 -26.25
C ASP A 427 11.45 31.06 -26.96
N GLY A 428 10.65 30.20 -27.61
CA GLY A 428 11.13 29.01 -28.31
C GLY A 428 11.51 27.82 -27.40
N LYS A 429 11.35 27.95 -26.08
CA LYS A 429 11.58 26.86 -25.11
C LYS A 429 10.26 26.16 -24.76
N PRO A 430 10.16 24.83 -24.84
CA PRO A 430 8.96 24.10 -24.47
C PRO A 430 8.74 24.12 -22.95
N LEU A 431 7.49 23.93 -22.54
CA LEU A 431 7.11 23.75 -21.14
C LEU A 431 7.76 22.49 -20.58
N LEU A 432 8.55 22.65 -19.53
CA LEU A 432 9.34 21.58 -18.94
C LEU A 432 8.70 21.04 -17.65
N GLN A 433 8.25 21.94 -16.79
CA GLN A 433 7.70 21.60 -15.48
C GLN A 433 6.45 22.42 -15.18
N VAL A 434 5.47 21.79 -14.52
CA VAL A 434 4.25 22.42 -14.05
C VAL A 434 4.02 22.12 -12.57
N GLY A 435 3.59 23.14 -11.83
CA GLY A 435 3.18 23.06 -10.43
C GLY A 435 1.76 23.57 -10.25
N ILE A 436 0.92 22.82 -9.53
CA ILE A 436 -0.44 23.23 -9.15
C ILE A 436 -0.55 23.20 -7.63
N PHE A 437 -0.77 24.37 -7.03
CA PHE A 437 -0.79 24.50 -5.57
C PHE A 437 -1.86 25.48 -5.09
N HIS A 438 -2.41 25.20 -3.91
CA HIS A 438 -3.26 26.13 -3.18
C HIS A 438 -2.36 27.10 -2.41
N VAL A 439 -2.37 28.37 -2.77
CA VAL A 439 -1.53 29.42 -2.20
C VAL A 439 -2.40 30.45 -1.50
N GLU A 440 -1.90 31.00 -0.40
CA GLU A 440 -2.56 32.08 0.34
C GLU A 440 -2.97 33.24 -0.58
N LYS A 441 -4.16 33.78 -0.32
CA LYS A 441 -4.67 34.96 -1.00
C LYS A 441 -3.98 36.21 -0.47
N GLU A 442 -3.53 37.08 -1.36
CA GLU A 442 -3.01 38.41 -0.97
C GLU A 442 -4.11 39.48 -0.99
N SER A 443 -5.27 39.19 -1.58
CA SER A 443 -6.45 40.07 -1.66
C SER A 443 -7.73 39.26 -1.89
N ASP A 444 -8.90 39.87 -1.68
CA ASP A 444 -10.19 39.18 -1.82
C ASP A 444 -10.47 38.67 -3.24
N ASP A 445 -9.97 39.39 -4.25
CA ASP A 445 -10.10 39.05 -5.68
C ASP A 445 -9.12 37.96 -6.15
N ASP A 446 -8.23 37.51 -5.27
CA ASP A 446 -7.18 36.53 -5.60
C ASP A 446 -7.72 35.09 -5.63
N VAL A 447 -7.14 34.27 -6.50
CA VAL A 447 -7.49 32.84 -6.62
C VAL A 447 -6.55 31.99 -5.76
N VAL A 448 -7.13 31.06 -5.01
CA VAL A 448 -6.36 30.15 -4.13
C VAL A 448 -5.53 29.17 -4.96
N LEU A 449 -6.12 28.59 -6.01
CA LEU A 449 -5.43 27.65 -6.87
C LEU A 449 -4.57 28.38 -7.89
N ARG A 450 -3.25 28.19 -7.84
CA ARG A 450 -2.29 28.83 -8.75
C ARG A 450 -1.49 27.80 -9.54
N PHE A 451 -1.10 28.20 -10.74
CA PHE A 451 -0.31 27.41 -11.68
C PHE A 451 1.06 28.04 -11.86
N PHE A 452 2.11 27.23 -11.76
CA PHE A 452 3.49 27.64 -11.93
C PHE A 452 4.16 26.81 -13.02
N GLY A 453 5.10 27.42 -13.75
CA GLY A 453 5.83 26.70 -14.78
C GLY A 453 7.27 27.14 -14.95
N ARG A 454 8.05 26.22 -15.52
CA ARG A 454 9.39 26.46 -16.05
C ARG A 454 9.46 25.95 -17.49
N PHE A 455 10.13 26.71 -18.34
CA PHE A 455 10.36 26.37 -19.74
C PHE A 455 11.83 26.07 -19.94
N GLY A 456 12.16 25.13 -20.81
CA GLY A 456 13.55 24.72 -20.97
C GLY A 456 13.73 23.56 -21.94
N ASN A 457 14.98 23.28 -22.28
CA ASN A 457 15.29 22.12 -23.10
C ASN A 457 15.54 20.88 -22.21
N PRO A 458 14.72 19.82 -22.31
CA PRO A 458 14.88 18.62 -21.48
C PRO A 458 16.26 17.94 -21.64
N GLY A 459 16.95 18.17 -22.77
CA GLY A 459 18.28 17.60 -23.04
C GLY A 459 19.47 18.45 -22.57
N ILE A 460 19.27 19.68 -22.11
CA ILE A 460 20.36 20.61 -21.76
C ILE A 460 20.24 21.00 -20.28
N GLU A 461 21.23 20.62 -19.47
CA GLU A 461 21.24 20.99 -18.05
C GLU A 461 21.44 22.49 -17.88
N GLY A 462 20.65 23.08 -16.97
CA GLY A 462 20.71 24.51 -16.66
C GLY A 462 20.00 25.41 -17.68
N ASP A 463 19.54 24.88 -18.82
CA ASP A 463 18.71 25.61 -19.77
C ASP A 463 17.24 25.59 -19.34
N VAL A 464 16.97 26.24 -18.20
CA VAL A 464 15.63 26.33 -17.61
C VAL A 464 15.35 27.76 -17.16
N THR A 465 14.15 28.25 -17.44
CA THR A 465 13.70 29.54 -16.93
C THR A 465 13.50 29.46 -15.42
N GLU A 466 13.48 30.63 -14.79
CA GLU A 466 12.95 30.75 -13.44
C GLU A 466 11.46 30.37 -13.40
N TRP A 467 10.93 30.10 -12.21
CA TRP A 467 9.51 29.85 -12.01
C TRP A 467 8.66 31.08 -12.35
N MET A 468 7.59 30.88 -13.10
CA MET A 468 6.67 31.92 -13.55
C MET A 468 5.23 31.51 -13.25
N GLN A 469 4.33 32.49 -13.15
CA GLN A 469 2.89 32.18 -13.13
C GLN A 469 2.42 31.76 -14.52
N LEU A 470 1.54 30.76 -14.54
CA LEU A 470 0.90 30.27 -15.75
C LEU A 470 -0.57 30.67 -15.79
N LYS A 471 -1.04 30.97 -16.99
CA LYS A 471 -2.46 31.12 -17.31
C LYS A 471 -2.88 29.97 -18.20
N VAL A 472 -3.83 29.17 -17.73
CA VAL A 472 -4.40 28.07 -18.53
C VAL A 472 -5.36 28.68 -19.54
N VAL A 473 -5.10 28.43 -20.82
CA VAL A 473 -6.01 28.75 -21.91
C VAL A 473 -6.59 27.45 -22.45
N SER A 474 -7.88 27.45 -22.79
CA SER A 474 -8.51 26.29 -23.44
C SER A 474 -7.76 26.03 -24.74
N GLY A 475 -7.19 24.84 -24.89
CA GLY A 475 -6.68 24.40 -26.19
C GLY A 475 -7.85 24.40 -27.15
N GLY A 476 -7.78 25.19 -28.23
CA GLY A 476 -8.78 25.13 -29.28
C GLY A 476 -8.89 23.69 -29.74
N ASP A 477 -10.12 23.16 -29.74
CA ASP A 477 -10.41 21.96 -30.51
C ASP A 477 -9.94 22.25 -31.93
N ASP A 478 -9.05 21.39 -32.46
CA ASP A 478 -8.89 21.28 -33.90
C ASP A 478 -10.27 20.84 -34.44
N ASP A 479 -11.12 21.81 -34.77
CA ASP A 479 -12.13 21.70 -35.81
C ASP A 479 -11.38 21.55 -37.14
N GLY A 480 -10.77 20.37 -37.30
CA GLY A 480 -10.09 19.90 -38.50
C GLY A 480 -10.97 18.90 -39.23
N SER A 481 -12.22 19.27 -39.49
CA SER A 481 -12.97 18.74 -40.62
C SER A 481 -12.75 19.65 -41.82
N GLU A 482 -11.81 19.28 -42.68
CA GLU A 482 -11.95 19.24 -44.15
C GLU A 482 -10.82 18.44 -44.79
#